data_AF-A0A1S8CC82-F1
#
_entry.id   AF-A0A1S8CC82-F1
#
_cell.length_a   1.000
_cell.length_b   1.000
_cell.length_c   1.000
_cell.angle_alpha   90.00
_cell.angle_beta   90.00
_cell.angle_gamma   90.00
#
_symmetry.space_group_name_H-M   'P 1'
#
loop_
_entity.id
_entity.type
_entity.pdbx_description
1 polymer ?
#
loop_
_entity_poly.entity_id
_entity_poly.type
_entity_poly.pdbx_seq_one_letter_code
_entity_poly.pdbx_strand_id
1 'polypeptide(L)' 'MTIPGTPAPPPGDDHRAWDELAVGWALHALEPEDEDRFAAHLPGCAHCARTVADTQQVMGTLAAD' A
#
# COMPACT_ATOMS: atom_id res chain seq x y z
N MET A 1 -11.87 9.71 23.37
CA MET A 1 -12.66 9.09 22.29
C MET A 1 -11.95 7.80 21.92
N THR A 2 -12.41 6.65 22.42
CA THR A 2 -11.86 5.33 22.10
C THR A 2 -12.66 4.76 20.93
N ILE A 3 -12.00 4.41 19.83
CA ILE A 3 -12.61 3.63 18.76
C ILE A 3 -12.65 2.16 19.23
N PRO A 4 -13.82 1.52 19.40
CA PRO A 4 -13.91 0.09 19.64
C PRO A 4 -13.80 -0.68 18.31
N GLY A 5 -12.89 -1.66 18.27
CA GLY A 5 -12.97 -2.81 17.38
C GLY A 5 -12.73 -2.54 15.90
N THR A 6 -11.49 -2.72 15.45
CA THR A 6 -11.29 -3.32 14.13
C THR A 6 -10.85 -4.77 14.37
N PRO A 7 -11.57 -5.79 13.86
CA PRO A 7 -11.02 -7.14 13.90
C PRO A 7 -9.68 -7.11 13.16
N ALA A 8 -8.63 -7.66 13.78
CA ALA A 8 -7.40 -7.93 13.06
C ALA A 8 -7.76 -8.79 11.83
N PRO A 9 -7.30 -8.43 10.62
CA PRO A 9 -7.59 -9.22 9.43
C PRO A 9 -7.11 -10.67 9.65
N PRO A 10 -7.84 -11.67 9.12
CA PRO A 10 -7.38 -13.06 9.19
C PRO A 10 -5.99 -13.18 8.57
N PRO A 11 -5.16 -14.15 9.00
CA PRO A 11 -3.78 -14.28 8.53
C PRO A 11 -3.76 -14.57 7.02
N GLY A 12 -3.67 -13.50 6.25
CA GLY A 12 -3.15 -13.45 4.90
C GLY A 12 -1.67 -13.08 5.00
N ASP A 13 -0.84 -14.00 5.50
CA ASP A 13 0.62 -13.92 5.37
C ASP A 13 1.04 -13.67 3.90
N ASP A 14 0.16 -14.00 2.95
CA ASP A 14 0.34 -13.76 1.51
C ASP A 14 0.34 -12.29 1.07
N HIS A 15 -0.15 -11.33 1.89
CA HIS A 15 -0.31 -9.93 1.44
C HIS A 15 0.65 -8.92 2.05
N ARG A 16 1.36 -9.29 3.12
CA ARG A 16 2.33 -8.40 3.76
C ARG A 16 3.43 -7.94 2.79
N ALA A 17 3.96 -8.84 1.97
CA ALA A 17 4.96 -8.49 0.96
C ALA A 17 4.39 -7.51 -0.09
N TRP A 18 3.12 -7.66 -0.44
CA TRP A 18 2.46 -6.73 -1.37
C TRP A 18 2.17 -5.37 -0.76
N ASP A 19 1.93 -5.30 0.56
CA ASP A 19 1.81 -4.03 1.28
C ASP A 19 3.13 -3.25 1.30
N GLU A 20 4.25 -3.93 1.54
CA GLU A 20 5.58 -3.32 1.47
C GLU A 20 5.86 -2.79 0.05
N LEU A 21 5.51 -3.56 -1.00
CA LEU A 21 5.61 -3.11 -2.39
C LEU A 21 4.66 -1.95 -2.71
N ALA A 22 3.44 -1.93 -2.16
CA ALA A 22 2.49 -0.85 -2.38
C ALA A 22 2.99 0.50 -1.86
N VAL A 23 3.63 0.50 -0.69
CA VAL A 23 4.27 1.70 -0.14
C VAL A 23 5.45 2.12 -1.02
N GLY A 24 6.32 1.19 -1.41
CA GLY A 24 7.45 1.49 -2.29
C GLY A 24 7.00 2.04 -3.65
N TRP A 25 5.94 1.48 -4.23
CA TRP A 25 5.34 1.94 -5.49
C TRP A 25 4.83 3.36 -5.35
N ALA A 26 4.08 3.65 -4.28
CA ALA A 26 3.51 4.97 -4.02
C ALA A 26 4.59 6.06 -3.89
N LEU A 27 5.76 5.70 -3.38
CA LEU A 27 6.91 6.58 -3.19
C LEU A 27 7.87 6.61 -4.38
N HIS A 28 7.58 5.86 -5.46
CA HIS A 28 8.50 5.66 -6.59
C HIS A 28 9.90 5.19 -6.15
N ALA A 29 9.93 4.22 -5.24
CA ALA A 29 11.14 3.72 -4.57
C ALA A 29 11.38 2.21 -4.78
N LEU A 30 10.60 1.55 -5.64
CA LEU A 30 10.83 0.14 -5.97
C LEU A 30 11.98 -0.03 -6.95
N GLU A 31 12.65 -1.17 -6.84
CA GLU A 31 13.51 -1.66 -7.91
C GLU A 31 12.65 -2.06 -9.13
N PRO A 32 13.18 -2.01 -10.37
CA PRO A 32 12.40 -2.23 -11.58
C PRO A 32 11.66 -3.58 -11.62
N GLU A 33 12.31 -4.65 -11.12
CA GLU A 33 11.75 -6.00 -11.12
C GLU A 33 10.54 -6.13 -10.19
N ASP A 34 10.59 -5.43 -9.05
CA ASP A 34 9.51 -5.37 -8.08
C ASP A 34 8.38 -4.44 -8.55
N GLU A 35 8.73 -3.36 -9.26
CA GLU A 35 7.78 -2.46 -9.90
C GLU A 35 6.94 -3.21 -10.95
N ASP A 36 7.57 -3.91 -11.90
CA ASP A 36 6.88 -4.72 -12.92
C ASP A 36 5.95 -5.76 -12.28
N ARG A 37 6.44 -6.43 -11.23
CA ARG A 37 5.67 -7.43 -10.48
C ARG A 37 4.46 -6.79 -9.80
N PHE A 38 4.63 -5.64 -9.15
CA PHE A 38 3.55 -4.94 -8.47
C PHE A 38 2.53 -4.35 -9.45
N ALA A 39 2.98 -3.83 -10.60
CA ALA A 39 2.12 -3.30 -11.66
C ALA A 39 1.12 -4.34 -12.16
N ALA A 40 1.54 -5.61 -12.27
CA ALA A 40 0.69 -6.71 -12.67
C ALA A 40 -0.37 -7.07 -11.59
N HIS A 41 -0.05 -6.90 -10.31
CA HIS A 41 -0.93 -7.23 -9.18
C HIS A 41 -1.94 -6.12 -8.86
N LEU A 42 -1.52 -4.86 -8.96
CA LEU A 42 -2.30 -3.67 -8.60
C LEU A 42 -3.75 -3.65 -9.15
N PRO A 43 -4.02 -3.92 -10.44
CA PRO A 43 -5.40 -3.86 -10.97
C PRO A 43 -6.33 -4.92 -10.36
N GLY A 44 -5.78 -6.02 -9.83
CA GLY A 44 -6.55 -7.11 -9.21
C GLY A 44 -6.78 -6.96 -7.71
N CYS A 45 -6.18 -5.95 -7.06
CA CYS A 45 -6.16 -5.88 -5.61
C CYS A 45 -6.57 -4.51 -5.05
N ALA A 46 -7.81 -4.43 -4.56
CA ALA A 46 -8.36 -3.23 -3.94
C ALA A 46 -7.61 -2.79 -2.65
N HIS A 47 -7.00 -3.73 -1.94
CA HIS A 47 -6.20 -3.44 -0.75
C HIS A 47 -4.93 -2.67 -1.10
N CYS A 48 -4.12 -3.19 -2.03
CA CYS A 48 -2.93 -2.49 -2.53
C CYS A 48 -3.27 -1.13 -3.16
N ALA A 49 -4.37 -1.05 -3.93
CA ALA A 49 -4.81 0.21 -4.51
C ALA A 49 -5.12 1.27 -3.44
N ARG A 50 -5.72 0.86 -2.31
CA ARG A 50 -5.95 1.74 -1.16
C ARG A 50 -4.64 2.15 -0.49
N THR A 51 -3.75 1.21 -0.21
CA THR A 51 -2.44 1.50 0.41
C THR A 51 -1.63 2.50 -0.43
N VAL A 52 -1.65 2.38 -1.76
CA VAL A 52 -1.01 3.35 -2.66
C VAL A 52 -1.64 4.73 -2.52
N ALA A 53 -2.96 4.83 -2.59
CA ALA A 53 -3.67 6.11 -2.51
C ALA A 53 -3.47 6.80 -1.15
N ASP A 54 -3.54 6.06 -0.05
CA ASP A 54 -3.34 6.58 1.30
C ASP A 54 -1.90 7.11 1.47
N THR A 55 -0.91 6.37 0.98
CA THR A 55 0.51 6.78 1.03
C THR A 55 0.75 8.04 0.21
N GLN A 56 0.23 8.10 -1.02
CA GLN A 56 0.34 9.29 -1.88
C GLN A 56 -0.36 10.50 -1.26
N GLN A 57 -1.50 10.31 -0.59
CA GLN A 57 -2.19 11.40 0.10
C GLN A 57 -1.33 11.98 1.22
N VAL A 58 -0.74 11.14 2.09
CA VAL A 58 0.12 11.59 3.19
C VAL A 58 1.33 12.36 2.66
N MET A 59 2.00 11.83 1.63
CA MET A 59 3.14 12.50 1.01
C MET A 59 2.75 13.81 0.33
N GLY A 60 1.59 13.86 -0.32
CA GLY A 60 1.05 15.09 -0.90
C GLY A 60 0.79 16.17 0.15
N THR A 61 0.32 15.79 1.34
CA THR A 61 0.17 16.73 2.47
C THR A 61 1.53 17.22 2.97
N LEU A 62 2.48 16.32 3.19
CA LEU A 62 3.84 16.68 3.65
C LEU A 62 4.59 17.60 2.69
N ALA A 63 4.37 17.46 1.38
CA ALA A 63 5.00 18.32 0.37
C ALA A 63 4.34 19.70 0.25
N ALA A 64 3.13 19.87 0.77
CA ALA A 64 2.38 21.12 0.72
C ALA A 64 2.61 22.02 1.95
N ASP A 65 3.16 21.48 3.04
CA ASP A 65 3.64 22.21 4.22
C ASP A 65 5.00 22.88 3.99
#